data_AF-A0A2M7RWE0-F1
#
_entry.id   AF-A0A2M7RWE0-F1
#
_cell.length_a   1.000
_cell.length_b   1.000
_cell.length_c   1.000
_cell.angle_alpha   90.00
_cell.angle_beta   90.00
_cell.angle_gamma   90.00
#
_symmetry.space_group_name_H-M   'P 1'
#
loop_
_entity.id
_entity.type
_entity.pdbx_description
1 polymer ?
#
loop_
_entity_poly.entity_id
_entity_poly.type
_entity_poly.pdbx_seq_one_letter_code
_entity_poly.pdbx_strand_id
1 'polypeptide(L)'
;MTYDQIHNLFNQGYNQANWKQFLGETFAKARLLASPETLIGIDTNVAKQALKLGHILLNENGIERQIAVYEVTLAKGIILERNRVGLRNLLRKYWKDIDAAFIVYQNTNSKKWRFTYVSELTGYDSEGEFVKIKTEPKRYTYVLGEGESTRTAAERFALIAKKANQATLDDVKEAFSVEKLSKAFFDEYKKHYDIFCDFMVSKPNIRQTIFNGDEKGIRDFNKKLLGRIVFLYFIQKKGWLGVPVASKWGEGDFNFLTNLFKNAKNADLFYSEFLSKLFFDTLNTKRKDDLIELVKGEPCRIPYLNGGLFEEDDKKHRNLIFDAQLFKNLFDFFNQY
;
A
#
# COMPACT_ATOMS: atom_id res chain seq x y z
N MET A 1 19.84 -0.99 12.94
CA MET A 1 19.79 -0.61 11.50
C MET A 1 18.96 0.65 11.30
N THR A 2 19.30 1.44 10.29
CA THR A 2 18.54 2.64 9.87
C THR A 2 17.47 2.28 8.83
N TYR A 3 16.51 3.18 8.60
CA TYR A 3 15.48 3.02 7.57
C TYR A 3 16.10 2.71 6.18
N ASP A 4 17.12 3.46 5.76
CA ASP A 4 17.72 3.31 4.42
C ASP A 4 18.36 1.94 4.21
N GLN A 5 18.99 1.39 5.26
CA GLN A 5 19.56 0.03 5.22
C GLN A 5 18.47 -1.03 4.98
N ILE A 6 17.34 -0.90 5.71
CA ILE A 6 16.22 -1.83 5.61
C ILE A 6 15.52 -1.68 4.26
N HIS A 7 15.32 -0.44 3.81
CA HIS A 7 14.71 -0.13 2.51
C HIS A 7 15.51 -0.73 1.35
N ASN A 8 16.84 -0.56 1.36
CA ASN A 8 17.72 -1.16 0.36
C ASN A 8 17.68 -2.69 0.38
N LEU A 9 17.68 -3.32 1.56
CA LEU A 9 17.56 -4.77 1.67
C LEU A 9 16.23 -5.28 1.09
N PHE A 10 15.13 -4.60 1.39
CA PHE A 10 13.80 -5.04 0.96
C PHE A 10 13.53 -4.82 -0.53
N ASN A 11 14.26 -3.91 -1.18
CA ASN A 11 14.20 -3.72 -2.64
C ASN A 11 14.91 -4.85 -3.41
N GLN A 12 15.71 -5.68 -2.74
CA GLN A 12 16.45 -6.77 -3.37
C GLN A 12 15.65 -8.08 -3.37
N GLY A 13 16.09 -9.02 -4.23
CA GLY A 13 15.62 -10.40 -4.19
C GLY A 13 15.93 -11.07 -2.85
N TYR A 14 15.05 -11.97 -2.41
CA TYR A 14 15.20 -12.63 -1.12
C TYR A 14 16.50 -13.43 -1.02
N ASN A 15 17.20 -13.25 0.10
CA ASN A 15 18.37 -14.05 0.48
C ASN A 15 18.28 -14.41 1.97
N GLN A 16 18.34 -15.71 2.27
CA GLN A 16 18.17 -16.20 3.65
C GLN A 16 19.24 -15.68 4.61
N ALA A 17 20.50 -15.59 4.17
CA ALA A 17 21.60 -15.12 5.02
C ALA A 17 21.40 -13.64 5.38
N ASN A 18 21.10 -12.80 4.39
CA ASN A 18 20.81 -11.38 4.62
C ASN A 18 19.58 -11.20 5.51
N TRP A 19 18.53 -12.00 5.32
CA TRP A 19 17.33 -11.97 6.16
C TRP A 19 17.63 -12.35 7.63
N LYS A 20 18.44 -13.40 7.84
CA LYS A 20 18.87 -13.81 9.18
C LYS A 20 19.73 -12.74 9.85
N GLN A 21 20.71 -12.19 9.14
CA GLN A 21 21.52 -11.09 9.63
C GLN A 21 20.65 -9.90 10.02
N PHE A 22 19.71 -9.52 9.15
CA PHE A 22 18.76 -8.43 9.39
C PHE A 22 17.95 -8.65 10.67
N LEU A 23 17.39 -9.84 10.88
CA LEU A 23 16.64 -10.15 12.09
C LEU A 23 17.53 -10.13 13.34
N GLY A 24 18.78 -10.61 13.24
CA GLY A 24 19.77 -10.57 14.32
C GLY A 24 20.16 -9.14 14.74
N GLU A 25 20.26 -8.23 13.77
CA GLU A 25 20.57 -6.81 14.02
C GLU A 25 19.33 -6.01 14.47
N THR A 26 18.13 -6.45 14.12
CA THR A 26 16.87 -5.77 14.48
C THR A 26 16.39 -6.16 15.87
N PHE A 27 16.54 -7.42 16.26
CA PHE A 27 16.03 -7.96 17.51
C PHE A 27 17.16 -8.50 18.39
N ALA A 28 17.36 -7.87 19.55
CA ALA A 28 18.45 -8.21 20.47
C ALA A 28 18.46 -9.68 20.93
N LYS A 29 17.29 -10.33 20.99
CA LYS A 29 17.13 -11.74 21.37
C LYS A 29 16.66 -12.62 20.21
N ALA A 30 17.20 -12.39 19.01
CA ALA A 30 17.02 -13.32 17.89
C ALA A 30 17.88 -14.59 18.10
N ARG A 31 17.23 -15.76 18.07
CA ARG A 31 17.85 -17.08 18.18
C ARG A 31 17.65 -17.82 16.85
N LEU A 32 18.52 -17.53 15.90
CA LEU A 32 18.47 -18.08 14.55
C LEU A 32 19.37 -19.32 14.43
N LEU A 33 18.85 -20.37 13.82
CA LEU A 33 19.54 -21.65 13.64
C LEU A 33 20.63 -21.52 12.57
N ALA A 34 21.83 -22.03 12.82
CA ALA A 34 22.87 -22.10 11.78
C ALA A 34 22.39 -22.89 10.56
N SER A 35 21.82 -24.08 10.82
CA SER A 35 21.15 -24.92 9.82
C SER A 35 19.62 -24.89 10.05
N PRO A 36 18.82 -24.43 9.07
CA PRO A 36 17.36 -24.45 9.18
C PRO A 36 16.77 -25.85 9.34
N GLU A 37 15.69 -25.96 10.09
CA GLU A 37 14.93 -27.21 10.26
C GLU A 37 13.87 -27.33 9.15
N THR A 38 13.78 -28.47 8.47
CA THR A 38 12.75 -28.70 7.45
C THR A 38 11.42 -29.12 8.07
N LEU A 39 10.35 -28.41 7.71
CA LEU A 39 9.00 -28.73 8.19
C LEU A 39 8.38 -29.87 7.37
N ILE A 40 7.79 -30.85 8.06
CA ILE A 40 7.22 -32.06 7.46
C ILE A 40 5.70 -31.95 7.33
N GLY A 41 5.13 -32.46 6.23
CA GLY A 41 3.69 -32.50 6.00
C GLY A 41 3.12 -31.18 5.46
N ILE A 42 3.91 -30.46 4.69
CA ILE A 42 3.52 -29.28 3.91
C ILE A 42 2.87 -29.74 2.60
N ASP A 43 1.85 -29.02 2.13
CA ASP A 43 1.27 -29.28 0.80
C ASP A 43 2.29 -28.97 -0.30
N THR A 44 2.79 -30.02 -0.95
CA THR A 44 3.82 -29.95 -2.00
C THR A 44 3.32 -29.32 -3.28
N ASN A 45 1.99 -29.24 -3.49
CA ASN A 45 1.41 -28.49 -4.62
C ASN A 45 1.58 -26.98 -4.44
N VAL A 46 1.76 -26.51 -3.20
CA VAL A 46 1.89 -25.09 -2.86
C VAL A 46 3.33 -24.70 -2.57
N ALA A 47 4.09 -25.55 -1.87
CA ALA A 47 5.47 -25.27 -1.50
C ALA A 47 6.41 -26.43 -1.79
N LYS A 48 7.56 -26.13 -2.41
CA LYS A 48 8.66 -27.09 -2.59
C LYS A 48 9.32 -27.43 -1.25
N GLN A 49 9.41 -26.44 -0.37
CA GLN A 49 10.07 -26.58 0.92
C GLN A 49 9.53 -25.53 1.89
N ALA A 50 9.42 -25.89 3.17
CA ALA A 50 9.26 -24.92 4.25
C ALA A 50 10.29 -25.21 5.34
N LEU A 51 10.90 -24.15 5.86
CA LEU A 51 11.99 -24.18 6.80
C LEU A 51 11.64 -23.35 8.04
N LYS A 52 12.03 -23.83 9.21
CA LYS A 52 12.12 -23.02 10.43
C LYS A 52 13.54 -22.49 10.56
N LEU A 53 13.67 -21.18 10.58
CA LEU A 53 14.94 -20.48 10.68
C LEU A 53 15.35 -20.19 12.12
N GLY A 54 14.42 -20.29 13.07
CA GLY A 54 14.64 -20.00 14.49
C GLY A 54 13.46 -19.27 15.11
N HIS A 55 13.75 -18.44 16.11
CA HIS A 55 12.74 -17.61 16.78
C HIS A 55 13.35 -16.31 17.33
N ILE A 56 12.49 -15.37 17.69
CA ILE A 56 12.82 -14.11 18.36
C ILE A 56 12.06 -14.10 19.69
N LEU A 57 12.73 -13.67 20.76
CA LEU A 57 12.13 -13.51 22.08
C LEU A 57 11.92 -12.03 22.38
N LEU A 58 10.71 -11.67 22.81
CA LEU A 58 10.34 -10.33 23.26
C LEU A 58 9.95 -10.40 24.73
N ASN A 59 10.16 -9.30 25.46
CA ASN A 59 9.68 -9.19 26.84
C ASN A 59 8.45 -8.28 26.86
N GLU A 60 7.36 -8.78 27.40
CA GLU A 60 6.12 -8.04 27.57
C GLU A 60 5.74 -8.09 29.05
N ASN A 61 6.07 -7.03 29.79
CA ASN A 61 5.81 -6.92 31.23
C ASN A 61 6.35 -8.11 32.05
N GLY A 62 7.56 -8.59 31.73
CA GLY A 62 8.18 -9.72 32.40
C GLY A 62 7.80 -11.09 31.83
N ILE A 63 6.85 -11.17 30.90
CA ILE A 63 6.47 -12.39 30.20
C ILE A 63 7.30 -12.49 28.91
N GLU A 64 7.92 -13.64 28.68
CA GLU A 64 8.62 -13.89 27.43
C GLU A 64 7.64 -14.32 26.34
N ARG A 65 7.63 -13.59 25.22
CA ARG A 65 6.80 -13.83 24.04
C ARG A 65 7.68 -14.29 22.89
N GLN A 66 7.24 -15.31 22.16
CA GLN A 66 8.01 -15.91 21.07
C GLN A 66 7.42 -15.59 19.70
N ILE A 67 8.28 -15.12 18.79
CA ILE A 67 7.99 -15.01 17.35
C ILE A 67 8.79 -16.07 16.61
N ALA A 68 8.14 -17.09 16.06
CA ALA A 68 8.82 -18.07 15.21
C ALA A 68 9.21 -17.45 13.85
N VAL A 69 10.34 -17.88 13.27
CA VAL A 69 10.80 -17.40 11.97
C VAL A 69 10.79 -18.55 10.97
N TYR A 70 10.03 -18.39 9.89
CA TYR A 70 9.85 -19.38 8.84
C TYR A 70 10.20 -18.84 7.45
N GLU A 71 10.62 -19.74 6.58
CA GLU A 71 10.83 -19.51 5.16
C GLU A 71 10.10 -20.58 4.35
N VAL A 72 9.47 -20.19 3.24
CA VAL A 72 8.76 -21.07 2.34
C VAL A 72 9.22 -20.82 0.90
N THR A 73 9.74 -21.86 0.28
CA THR A 73 10.02 -21.89 -1.16
C THR A 73 8.79 -22.40 -1.90
N LEU A 74 8.18 -21.54 -2.71
CA LEU A 74 6.92 -21.85 -3.39
C LEU A 74 7.10 -22.82 -4.57
N ALA A 75 6.05 -23.61 -4.81
CA ALA A 75 5.94 -24.46 -6.01
C ALA A 75 5.82 -23.60 -7.29
N LYS A 76 6.15 -24.22 -8.43
CA LYS A 76 6.06 -23.55 -9.74
C LYS A 76 4.59 -23.18 -10.03
N GLY A 77 4.35 -21.97 -10.55
CA GLY A 77 3.01 -21.50 -10.91
C GLY A 77 2.22 -20.83 -9.79
N ILE A 78 2.70 -20.88 -8.54
CA ILE A 78 2.09 -20.12 -7.45
C ILE A 78 2.40 -18.62 -7.61
N ILE A 79 1.35 -17.82 -7.81
CA ILE A 79 1.43 -16.37 -7.90
C ILE A 79 1.40 -15.80 -6.48
N LEU A 80 2.58 -15.37 -6.02
CA LEU A 80 2.82 -14.87 -4.68
C LEU A 80 1.85 -13.73 -4.34
N GLU A 81 1.68 -12.74 -5.22
CA GLU A 81 0.90 -11.52 -5.03
C GLU A 81 -0.58 -11.81 -4.75
N ARG A 82 -1.15 -12.86 -5.37
CA ARG A 82 -2.59 -13.16 -5.33
C ARG A 82 -2.98 -14.20 -4.27
N ASN A 83 -2.05 -15.06 -3.83
CA ASN A 83 -2.37 -16.18 -2.94
C ASN A 83 -2.15 -15.87 -1.44
N ARG A 84 -2.85 -14.89 -0.87
CA ARG A 84 -2.63 -14.49 0.54
C ARG A 84 -3.17 -15.50 1.55
N VAL A 85 -4.39 -16.00 1.32
CA VAL A 85 -5.09 -16.90 2.25
C VAL A 85 -4.49 -18.30 2.23
N GLY A 86 -4.20 -18.84 1.04
CA GLY A 86 -3.61 -20.18 0.90
C GLY A 86 -2.23 -20.25 1.53
N LEU A 87 -1.38 -19.25 1.28
CA LEU A 87 -0.05 -19.18 1.88
C LEU A 87 -0.10 -19.08 3.41
N ARG A 88 -1.00 -18.26 3.96
CA ARG A 88 -1.21 -18.24 5.42
C ARG A 88 -1.72 -19.58 5.96
N ASN A 89 -2.61 -20.28 5.27
CA ASN A 89 -3.12 -21.54 5.80
C ASN A 89 -2.07 -22.67 5.75
N LEU A 90 -1.12 -22.60 4.81
CA LEU A 90 -0.07 -23.61 4.60
C LEU A 90 0.68 -23.98 5.89
N LEU A 91 1.04 -22.95 6.67
CA LEU A 91 1.88 -23.11 7.84
C LEU A 91 1.09 -22.97 9.17
N ARG A 92 -0.24 -22.86 9.11
CA ARG A 92 -1.07 -22.55 10.29
C ARG A 92 -0.90 -23.53 11.45
N LYS A 93 -0.69 -24.82 11.16
CA LYS A 93 -0.46 -25.85 12.17
C LYS A 93 0.87 -25.69 12.94
N TYR A 94 1.85 -24.95 12.41
CA TYR A 94 3.18 -24.80 13.01
C TYR A 94 3.34 -23.56 13.90
N TRP A 95 2.41 -22.61 13.87
CA TRP A 95 2.42 -21.45 14.78
C TRP A 95 1.21 -21.38 15.69
N LYS A 96 0.32 -22.38 15.65
CA LYS A 96 -0.93 -22.35 16.44
C LYS A 96 -0.68 -22.19 17.93
N ASP A 97 0.42 -22.75 18.42
CA ASP A 97 0.81 -22.77 19.84
C ASP A 97 2.01 -21.85 20.13
N ILE A 98 2.25 -20.87 19.25
CA ILE A 98 3.32 -19.86 19.39
C ILE A 98 2.65 -18.47 19.36
N ASP A 99 3.16 -17.51 20.13
CA ASP A 99 2.52 -16.19 20.23
C ASP A 99 2.41 -15.49 18.86
N ALA A 100 3.43 -15.65 18.00
CA ALA A 100 3.44 -15.15 16.64
C ALA A 100 4.43 -15.86 15.71
N ALA A 101 4.37 -15.54 14.42
CA ALA A 101 5.39 -15.91 13.46
C ALA A 101 5.65 -14.85 12.37
N PHE A 102 6.91 -14.77 11.96
CA PHE A 102 7.39 -14.10 10.76
C PHE A 102 7.63 -15.15 9.69
N ILE A 103 6.99 -14.98 8.54
CA ILE A 103 7.05 -15.94 7.45
C ILE A 103 7.46 -15.22 6.18
N VAL A 104 8.51 -15.72 5.55
CA VAL A 104 8.89 -15.32 4.20
C VAL A 104 8.43 -16.36 3.19
N TYR A 105 7.77 -15.92 2.13
CA TYR A 105 7.47 -16.74 0.95
C TYR A 105 8.30 -16.21 -0.23
N GLN A 106 8.95 -17.11 -0.95
CA GLN A 106 9.79 -16.75 -2.09
C GLN A 106 9.57 -17.72 -3.26
N ASN A 107 9.81 -17.24 -4.47
CA ASN A 107 9.85 -18.06 -5.67
C ASN A 107 11.24 -17.96 -6.28
N THR A 108 11.88 -19.10 -6.56
CA THR A 108 13.23 -19.15 -7.11
C THR A 108 13.39 -18.42 -8.44
N ASN A 109 12.28 -18.19 -9.16
CA ASN A 109 12.27 -17.55 -10.47
C ASN A 109 11.86 -16.07 -10.43
N SER A 110 11.59 -15.52 -9.24
CA SER A 110 11.18 -14.13 -9.07
C SER A 110 12.05 -13.45 -8.03
N LYS A 111 12.43 -12.20 -8.30
CA LYS A 111 13.05 -11.34 -7.27
C LYS A 111 12.05 -10.78 -6.28
N LYS A 112 10.74 -11.00 -6.50
CA LYS A 112 9.69 -10.63 -5.56
C LYS A 112 9.52 -11.70 -4.50
N TRP A 113 9.33 -11.26 -3.27
CA TRP A 113 9.08 -12.12 -2.12
C TRP A 113 8.05 -11.48 -1.21
N ARG A 114 7.48 -12.28 -0.31
CA ARG A 114 6.44 -11.81 0.61
C ARG A 114 6.88 -12.03 2.03
N PHE A 115 6.80 -10.98 2.82
CA PHE A 115 6.82 -11.06 4.27
C PHE A 115 5.39 -11.12 4.82
N THR A 116 5.17 -11.94 5.85
CA THR A 116 3.89 -12.03 6.57
C THR A 116 4.16 -12.15 8.07
N TYR A 117 3.52 -11.27 8.84
CA TYR A 117 3.37 -11.44 10.28
C TYR A 117 2.02 -12.12 10.59
N VAL A 118 2.06 -13.13 11.45
CA VAL A 118 0.86 -13.79 11.98
C VAL A 118 0.96 -13.87 13.49
N SER A 119 -0.18 -13.70 14.14
CA SER A 119 -0.38 -13.91 15.57
C SER A 119 -1.82 -14.32 15.82
N GLU A 120 -2.01 -15.34 16.66
CA GLU A 120 -3.32 -15.84 17.13
C GLU A 120 -3.27 -15.89 18.67
N LEU A 121 -3.34 -14.74 19.32
CA LEU A 121 -3.38 -14.66 20.78
C LEU A 121 -4.80 -14.93 21.29
N THR A 122 -4.88 -15.67 22.38
CA THR A 122 -6.08 -15.77 23.21
C THR A 122 -5.80 -15.11 24.53
N GLY A 123 -6.67 -14.23 24.98
CA GLY A 123 -6.55 -13.53 26.25
C GLY A 123 -7.91 -13.18 26.81
N TYR A 124 -7.91 -12.39 27.86
CA TYR A 124 -9.12 -11.79 28.42
C TYR A 124 -9.04 -10.27 28.17
N ASP A 125 -10.16 -9.65 27.82
CA ASP A 125 -10.21 -8.19 27.74
C ASP A 125 -10.31 -7.55 29.14
N SER A 126 -10.44 -6.22 29.17
CA SER A 126 -10.57 -5.44 30.41
C SER A 126 -11.84 -5.77 31.21
N GLU A 127 -12.80 -6.47 30.63
CA GLU A 127 -14.05 -6.90 31.26
C GLU A 127 -13.98 -8.36 31.71
N GLY A 128 -12.86 -9.05 31.46
CA GLY A 128 -12.66 -10.45 31.83
C GLY A 128 -13.27 -11.43 30.83
N GLU A 129 -13.71 -10.96 29.66
CA GLU A 129 -14.26 -11.82 28.62
C GLU A 129 -13.16 -12.46 27.78
N PHE A 130 -13.35 -13.73 27.41
CA PHE A 130 -12.36 -14.44 26.60
C PHE A 130 -12.34 -13.89 25.17
N VAL A 131 -11.27 -13.19 24.81
CA VAL A 131 -11.09 -12.59 23.49
C VAL A 131 -10.00 -13.32 22.71
N LYS A 132 -10.35 -13.74 21.50
CA LYS A 132 -9.40 -14.27 20.53
C LYS A 132 -8.92 -13.15 19.61
N ILE A 133 -7.74 -12.59 19.91
CA ILE A 133 -7.09 -11.60 19.06
C ILE A 133 -6.38 -12.32 17.92
N LYS A 134 -7.03 -12.38 16.76
CA LYS A 134 -6.46 -12.98 15.55
C LYS A 134 -6.06 -11.89 14.56
N THR A 135 -4.80 -11.94 14.10
CA THR A 135 -4.34 -11.13 12.96
C THR A 135 -5.14 -11.47 11.69
N GLU A 136 -5.75 -10.46 11.08
CA GLU A 136 -6.46 -10.57 9.80
C GLU A 136 -5.48 -10.87 8.64
N PRO A 137 -5.66 -11.97 7.87
CA PRO A 137 -4.70 -12.42 6.86
C PRO A 137 -4.31 -11.37 5.79
N LYS A 138 -5.21 -10.42 5.49
CA LYS A 138 -4.98 -9.39 4.46
C LYS A 138 -4.10 -8.23 4.94
N ARG A 139 -3.96 -8.04 6.26
CA ARG A 139 -3.53 -6.78 6.88
C ARG A 139 -2.12 -6.78 7.46
N TYR A 140 -1.41 -7.90 7.38
CA TYR A 140 -0.08 -8.08 8.00
C TYR A 140 0.93 -8.68 7.02
N THR A 141 0.78 -8.38 5.73
CA THR A 141 1.62 -8.94 4.67
C THR A 141 2.10 -7.86 3.72
N TYR A 142 3.36 -7.98 3.29
CA TYR A 142 4.02 -7.06 2.38
C TYR A 142 4.64 -7.84 1.24
N VAL A 143 4.43 -7.40 0.01
CA VAL A 143 5.19 -7.87 -1.15
C VAL A 143 6.39 -6.94 -1.30
N LEU A 144 7.58 -7.54 -1.40
CA LEU A 144 8.88 -6.88 -1.39
C LEU A 144 9.69 -7.37 -2.60
N GLY A 145 10.84 -6.75 -2.84
CA GLY A 145 11.72 -7.03 -3.97
C GLY A 145 11.58 -6.04 -5.11
N GLU A 146 12.23 -6.35 -6.22
CA GLU A 146 12.40 -5.42 -7.35
C GLU A 146 11.04 -4.97 -7.93
N GLY A 147 10.85 -3.64 -8.01
CA GLY A 147 9.64 -3.01 -8.55
C GLY A 147 8.47 -2.88 -7.57
N GLU A 148 8.61 -3.30 -6.32
CA GLU A 148 7.58 -3.14 -5.29
C GLU A 148 7.89 -1.96 -4.35
N SER A 149 6.85 -1.34 -3.79
CA SER A 149 7.05 -0.30 -2.76
C SER A 149 7.44 -0.96 -1.44
N THR A 150 8.66 -0.70 -0.97
CA THR A 150 9.20 -1.27 0.27
C THR A 150 9.24 -0.27 1.43
N ARG A 151 8.83 0.99 1.17
CA ARG A 151 8.84 2.09 2.14
C ARG A 151 8.12 1.73 3.43
N THR A 152 6.86 1.31 3.34
CA THR A 152 6.05 1.03 4.53
C THR A 152 6.68 -0.09 5.35
N ALA A 153 7.07 -1.21 4.73
CA ALA A 153 7.69 -2.32 5.45
C ALA A 153 8.99 -1.88 6.15
N ALA A 154 9.84 -1.12 5.46
CA ALA A 154 11.06 -0.59 6.03
C ALA A 154 10.82 0.39 7.19
N GLU A 155 9.82 1.28 7.09
CA GLU A 155 9.41 2.16 8.18
C GLU A 155 8.95 1.35 9.41
N ARG A 156 8.14 0.29 9.21
CA ARG A 156 7.63 -0.54 10.31
C ARG A 156 8.74 -1.28 11.03
N PHE A 157 9.66 -1.90 10.29
CA PHE A 157 10.81 -2.55 10.91
C PHE A 157 11.78 -1.55 11.55
N ALA A 158 11.98 -0.36 10.97
CA ALA A 158 12.80 0.69 11.59
C ALA A 158 12.21 1.17 12.91
N LEU A 159 10.88 1.28 13.03
CA LEU A 159 10.20 1.61 14.29
C LEU A 159 10.47 0.55 15.36
N ILE A 160 10.39 -0.73 15.00
CA ILE A 160 10.70 -1.84 15.92
C ILE A 160 12.18 -1.81 16.32
N ALA A 161 13.08 -1.63 15.35
CA ALA A 161 14.53 -1.55 15.60
C ALA A 161 14.89 -0.42 16.58
N LYS A 162 14.21 0.72 16.52
CA LYS A 162 14.38 1.84 17.45
C LYS A 162 14.02 1.49 18.89
N LYS A 163 13.09 0.56 19.11
CA LYS A 163 12.71 0.08 20.45
C LYS A 163 13.72 -0.91 21.04
N ALA A 164 14.65 -1.42 20.24
CA ALA A 164 15.72 -2.32 20.69
C ALA A 164 15.20 -3.47 21.58
N ASN A 165 15.66 -3.57 22.82
CA ASN A 165 15.26 -4.60 23.78
C ASN A 165 13.92 -4.33 24.49
N GLN A 166 13.28 -3.18 24.23
CA GLN A 166 11.99 -2.79 24.80
C GLN A 166 10.80 -3.13 23.89
N ALA A 167 11.04 -3.65 22.69
CA ALA A 167 9.97 -4.04 21.78
C ALA A 167 9.11 -5.16 22.38
N THR A 168 7.81 -4.92 22.50
CA THR A 168 6.82 -5.91 22.95
C THR A 168 6.16 -6.63 21.77
N LEU A 169 5.38 -7.67 22.04
CA LEU A 169 4.61 -8.33 21.00
C LEU A 169 3.51 -7.41 20.45
N ASP A 170 2.87 -6.62 21.32
CA ASP A 170 1.95 -5.59 20.89
C ASP A 170 2.62 -4.52 20.02
N ASP A 171 3.87 -4.12 20.29
CA ASP A 171 4.60 -3.20 19.41
C ASP A 171 4.79 -3.75 18.00
N VAL A 172 5.14 -5.04 17.89
CA VAL A 172 5.27 -5.72 16.60
C VAL A 172 3.91 -5.78 15.89
N LYS A 173 2.85 -6.14 16.62
CA LYS A 173 1.48 -6.18 16.09
C LYS A 173 1.02 -4.81 15.62
N GLU A 174 1.29 -3.76 16.38
CA GLU A 174 0.94 -2.39 16.03
C GLU A 174 1.73 -1.87 14.83
N ALA A 175 3.03 -2.16 14.78
CA ALA A 175 3.88 -1.76 13.66
C ALA A 175 3.35 -2.33 12.34
N PHE A 176 2.95 -3.61 12.33
CA PHE A 176 2.44 -4.24 11.11
C PHE A 176 0.94 -4.11 10.89
N SER A 177 0.21 -3.38 11.75
CA SER A 177 -1.24 -3.20 11.62
C SER A 177 -1.60 -2.23 10.48
N VAL A 178 -2.18 -2.77 9.40
CA VAL A 178 -2.77 -1.95 8.33
C VAL A 178 -3.99 -1.15 8.83
N GLU A 179 -4.62 -1.47 9.96
CA GLU A 179 -5.72 -0.65 10.50
C GLU A 179 -5.27 0.73 10.95
N LYS A 180 -4.13 0.82 11.65
CA LYS A 180 -3.54 2.12 12.01
C LYS A 180 -3.10 2.88 10.76
N LEU A 181 -2.56 2.18 9.76
CA LEU A 181 -2.22 2.78 8.46
C LEU A 181 -3.47 3.31 7.74
N SER A 182 -4.55 2.54 7.70
CA SER A 182 -5.82 2.95 7.11
C SER A 182 -6.44 4.12 7.86
N LYS A 183 -6.43 4.11 9.21
CA LYS A 183 -6.94 5.23 10.00
C LYS A 183 -6.12 6.50 9.76
N ALA A 184 -4.79 6.41 9.84
CA ALA A 184 -3.92 7.54 9.55
C ALA A 184 -4.13 8.08 8.12
N PHE A 185 -4.29 7.18 7.15
CA PHE A 185 -4.66 7.54 5.78
C PHE A 185 -5.99 8.28 5.73
N PHE A 186 -7.05 7.78 6.35
CA PHE A 186 -8.37 8.41 6.31
C PHE A 186 -8.39 9.74 7.06
N ASP A 187 -7.69 9.84 8.19
CA ASP A 187 -7.58 11.08 8.97
C ASP A 187 -6.86 12.17 8.16
N GLU A 188 -5.74 11.83 7.51
CA GLU A 188 -4.99 12.78 6.66
C GLU A 188 -5.74 13.11 5.35
N TYR A 189 -6.35 12.10 4.72
CA TYR A 189 -7.22 12.28 3.54
C TYR A 189 -8.38 13.23 3.84
N LYS A 190 -8.98 13.12 5.03
CA LYS A 190 -10.03 14.02 5.48
C LYS A 190 -9.52 15.46 5.64
N LYS A 191 -8.32 15.67 6.18
CA LYS A 191 -7.72 17.01 6.24
C LYS A 191 -7.56 17.62 4.86
N HIS A 192 -7.07 16.85 3.88
CA HIS A 192 -7.00 17.35 2.50
C HIS A 192 -8.38 17.70 1.95
N TYR A 193 -9.39 16.85 2.17
CA TYR A 193 -10.77 17.14 1.79
C TYR A 193 -11.29 18.45 2.40
N ASP A 194 -11.06 18.65 3.70
CA ASP A 194 -11.48 19.86 4.41
C ASP A 194 -10.77 21.11 3.84
N ILE A 195 -9.45 21.03 3.60
CA ILE A 195 -8.67 22.12 2.99
C ILE A 195 -9.20 22.50 1.58
N PHE A 196 -9.56 21.52 0.75
CA PHE A 196 -10.15 21.78 -0.56
C PHE A 196 -11.52 22.46 -0.46
N CYS A 197 -12.34 22.07 0.54
CA CYS A 197 -13.62 22.71 0.81
C CYS A 197 -13.43 24.17 1.27
N ASP A 198 -12.55 24.38 2.24
CA ASP A 198 -12.25 25.70 2.79
C ASP A 198 -11.71 26.64 1.69
N PHE A 199 -10.83 26.14 0.82
CA PHE A 199 -10.36 26.88 -0.34
C PHE A 199 -11.52 27.36 -1.21
N MET A 200 -12.41 26.46 -1.63
CA MET A 200 -13.53 26.83 -2.52
C MET A 200 -14.52 27.78 -1.85
N VAL A 201 -14.80 27.61 -0.55
CA VAL A 201 -15.67 28.49 0.23
C VAL A 201 -15.06 29.89 0.38
N SER A 202 -13.73 29.98 0.53
CA SER A 202 -13.02 31.25 0.70
C SER A 202 -12.95 32.11 -0.57
N LYS A 203 -13.23 31.54 -1.75
CA LYS A 203 -13.13 32.21 -3.05
C LYS A 203 -14.52 32.65 -3.55
N PRO A 204 -14.87 33.95 -3.56
CA PRO A 204 -16.20 34.41 -3.96
C PRO A 204 -16.58 34.02 -5.40
N ASN A 205 -15.61 34.04 -6.32
CA ASN A 205 -15.79 33.62 -7.72
C ASN A 205 -16.09 32.12 -7.87
N ILE A 206 -15.79 31.30 -6.88
CA ILE A 206 -16.19 29.88 -6.85
C ILE A 206 -17.51 29.76 -6.10
N ARG A 207 -17.51 30.17 -4.82
CA ARG A 207 -18.66 29.99 -3.92
C ARG A 207 -19.92 30.66 -4.45
N GLN A 208 -19.87 31.93 -4.80
CA GLN A 208 -21.06 32.67 -5.23
C GLN A 208 -21.36 32.48 -6.71
N THR A 209 -20.36 32.57 -7.58
CA THR A 209 -20.60 32.56 -9.03
C THR A 209 -20.86 31.16 -9.59
N ILE A 210 -20.14 30.14 -9.12
CA ILE A 210 -20.26 28.78 -9.64
C ILE A 210 -21.27 27.97 -8.83
N PHE A 211 -21.19 28.07 -7.50
CA PHE A 211 -22.02 27.29 -6.59
C PHE A 211 -23.22 28.05 -6.02
N ASN A 212 -23.46 29.31 -6.38
CA ASN A 212 -24.60 30.11 -5.89
C ASN A 212 -24.73 30.14 -4.35
N GLY A 213 -23.60 30.12 -3.65
CA GLY A 213 -23.54 30.07 -2.19
C GLY A 213 -23.77 28.68 -1.58
N ASP A 214 -24.00 27.65 -2.39
CA ASP A 214 -24.25 26.28 -1.93
C ASP A 214 -22.96 25.57 -1.46
N GLU A 215 -22.67 25.70 -0.18
CA GLU A 215 -21.55 25.02 0.46
C GLU A 215 -21.72 23.50 0.51
N LYS A 216 -22.95 22.98 0.45
CA LYS A 216 -23.17 21.53 0.36
C LYS A 216 -22.73 21.04 -1.01
N GLY A 217 -23.09 21.75 -2.08
CA GLY A 217 -22.62 21.48 -3.44
C GLY A 217 -21.09 21.48 -3.54
N ILE A 218 -20.41 22.41 -2.86
CA ILE A 218 -18.93 22.44 -2.77
C ILE A 218 -18.40 21.16 -2.10
N ARG A 219 -18.98 20.76 -0.96
CA ARG A 219 -18.61 19.52 -0.26
C ARG A 219 -18.80 18.28 -1.13
N ASP A 220 -19.95 18.18 -1.80
CA ASP A 220 -20.28 17.06 -2.68
C ASP A 220 -19.33 16.99 -3.90
N PHE A 221 -18.99 18.15 -4.48
CA PHE A 221 -17.99 18.25 -5.55
C PHE A 221 -16.63 17.77 -5.08
N ASN A 222 -16.11 18.28 -3.95
CA ASN A 222 -14.79 17.89 -3.44
C ASN A 222 -14.72 16.41 -3.04
N LYS A 223 -15.82 15.86 -2.50
CA LYS A 223 -15.92 14.44 -2.18
C LYS A 223 -15.75 13.58 -3.43
N LYS A 224 -16.40 13.96 -4.54
CA LYS A 224 -16.23 13.29 -5.83
C LYS A 224 -14.85 13.52 -6.44
N LEU A 225 -14.33 14.75 -6.41
CA LEU A 225 -13.00 15.10 -6.92
C LEU A 225 -11.92 14.23 -6.30
N LEU A 226 -11.82 14.22 -4.96
CA LEU A 226 -10.80 13.44 -4.27
C LEU A 226 -11.02 11.93 -4.45
N GLY A 227 -12.28 11.46 -4.47
CA GLY A 227 -12.60 10.07 -4.76
C GLY A 227 -12.14 9.62 -6.16
N ARG A 228 -12.28 10.48 -7.17
CA ARG A 228 -11.77 10.25 -8.54
C ARG A 228 -10.25 10.19 -8.56
N ILE A 229 -9.57 11.08 -7.83
CA ILE A 229 -8.10 11.08 -7.74
C ILE A 229 -7.59 9.80 -7.04
N VAL A 230 -8.22 9.38 -5.94
CA VAL A 230 -7.90 8.09 -5.28
C VAL A 230 -8.05 6.93 -6.26
N PHE A 231 -9.12 6.94 -7.07
CA PHE A 231 -9.32 5.92 -8.09
C PHE A 231 -8.24 5.93 -9.17
N LEU A 232 -7.80 7.12 -9.63
CA LEU A 232 -6.67 7.26 -10.55
C LEU A 232 -5.39 6.64 -9.97
N TYR A 233 -5.09 6.90 -8.69
CA TYR A 233 -3.95 6.29 -7.99
C TYR A 233 -4.08 4.76 -7.93
N PHE A 234 -5.28 4.23 -7.75
CA PHE A 234 -5.50 2.79 -7.76
C PHE A 234 -5.20 2.15 -9.13
N ILE A 235 -5.65 2.78 -10.23
CA ILE A 235 -5.45 2.22 -11.58
C ILE A 235 -4.06 2.49 -12.15
N GLN A 236 -3.39 3.60 -11.79
CA GLN A 236 -2.00 3.85 -12.23
C GLN A 236 -1.05 2.79 -11.69
N LYS A 237 -1.29 2.27 -10.46
CA LYS A 237 -0.49 1.17 -9.88
C LYS A 237 -0.62 -0.14 -10.67
N LYS A 238 -1.63 -0.27 -11.53
CA LYS A 238 -1.76 -1.39 -12.47
C LYS A 238 -1.06 -1.13 -13.81
N GLY A 239 -0.41 0.02 -14.00
CA GLY A 239 0.20 0.43 -15.26
C GLY A 239 -0.85 0.72 -16.35
N TRP A 240 -2.02 1.23 -15.98
CA TRP A 240 -3.13 1.47 -16.92
C TRP A 240 -3.27 2.91 -17.38
N LEU A 241 -2.52 3.84 -16.79
CA LEU A 241 -2.52 5.25 -17.20
C LEU A 241 -1.25 5.57 -17.99
N GLY A 242 -1.38 6.37 -19.05
CA GLY A 242 -0.22 6.79 -19.85
C GLY A 242 0.45 5.64 -20.60
N VAL A 243 -0.31 4.63 -21.05
CA VAL A 243 0.26 3.50 -21.78
C VAL A 243 0.73 3.98 -23.17
N PRO A 244 1.98 3.69 -23.60
CA PRO A 244 2.41 4.04 -24.95
C PRO A 244 1.50 3.45 -26.03
N VAL A 245 1.33 4.15 -27.16
CA VAL A 245 0.34 3.83 -28.21
C VAL A 245 0.39 2.36 -28.67
N ALA A 246 1.58 1.79 -28.84
CA ALA A 246 1.79 0.43 -29.31
C ALA A 246 2.05 -0.60 -28.19
N SER A 247 1.96 -0.18 -26.92
CA SER A 247 2.26 -1.01 -25.75
C SER A 247 1.04 -1.75 -25.22
N LYS A 248 1.30 -2.75 -24.38
CA LYS A 248 0.25 -3.56 -23.74
C LYS A 248 -0.29 -2.84 -22.49
N TRP A 249 -1.55 -3.12 -22.15
CA TRP A 249 -2.10 -2.70 -20.86
C TRP A 249 -1.25 -3.25 -19.71
N GLY A 250 -0.88 -2.38 -18.77
CA GLY A 250 0.05 -2.71 -17.68
C GLY A 250 1.45 -2.14 -17.85
N GLU A 251 1.78 -1.60 -19.03
CA GLU A 251 3.07 -0.96 -19.34
C GLU A 251 2.99 0.59 -19.27
N GLY A 252 1.96 1.13 -18.63
CA GLY A 252 1.80 2.56 -18.40
C GLY A 252 2.65 3.11 -17.25
N ASP A 253 2.46 4.38 -16.95
CA ASP A 253 3.20 5.09 -15.92
C ASP A 253 2.62 4.80 -14.52
N PHE A 254 3.41 4.14 -13.68
CA PHE A 254 3.05 3.83 -12.28
C PHE A 254 2.98 5.08 -11.37
N ASN A 255 3.52 6.21 -11.83
CA ASN A 255 3.52 7.52 -11.18
C ASN A 255 2.82 8.60 -12.03
N PHE A 256 1.92 8.18 -12.93
CA PHE A 256 1.27 9.02 -13.95
C PHE A 256 0.82 10.39 -13.46
N LEU A 257 0.00 10.47 -12.41
CA LEU A 257 -0.52 11.76 -11.92
C LEU A 257 0.58 12.71 -11.44
N THR A 258 1.60 12.17 -10.76
CA THR A 258 2.71 12.98 -10.25
C THR A 258 3.55 13.52 -11.41
N ASN A 259 3.84 12.68 -12.40
CA ASN A 259 4.59 13.09 -13.59
C ASN A 259 3.80 14.10 -14.44
N LEU A 260 2.51 13.86 -14.64
CA LEU A 260 1.62 14.79 -15.33
C LEU A 260 1.56 16.16 -14.64
N PHE A 261 1.48 16.18 -13.30
CA PHE A 261 1.47 17.42 -12.52
C PHE A 261 2.80 18.18 -12.62
N LYS A 262 3.94 17.49 -12.51
CA LYS A 262 5.27 18.10 -12.64
C LYS A 262 5.52 18.69 -14.02
N ASN A 263 4.95 18.08 -15.06
CA ASN A 263 5.10 18.51 -16.45
C ASN A 263 4.05 19.56 -16.86
N ALA A 264 3.10 19.90 -15.99
CA ALA A 264 2.11 20.93 -16.27
C ALA A 264 2.81 22.30 -16.33
N LYS A 265 2.62 23.03 -17.43
CA LYS A 265 3.19 24.38 -17.62
C LYS A 265 2.68 25.38 -16.59
N ASN A 266 1.39 25.25 -16.24
CA ASN A 266 0.77 25.99 -15.16
C ASN A 266 0.04 25.02 -14.24
N ALA A 267 0.62 24.78 -13.06
CA ALA A 267 0.08 23.83 -12.11
C ALA A 267 -1.25 24.28 -11.46
N ASP A 268 -1.58 25.58 -11.48
CA ASP A 268 -2.87 26.06 -10.97
C ASP A 268 -4.05 25.65 -11.90
N LEU A 269 -3.74 25.46 -13.19
CA LEU A 269 -4.70 24.98 -14.19
C LEU A 269 -4.77 23.45 -14.24
N PHE A 270 -4.10 22.74 -13.32
CA PHE A 270 -3.99 21.28 -13.40
C PHE A 270 -5.35 20.57 -13.43
N TYR A 271 -6.30 21.04 -12.62
CA TYR A 271 -7.64 20.46 -12.64
C TYR A 271 -8.36 20.71 -13.97
N SER A 272 -8.39 21.95 -14.44
CA SER A 272 -9.17 22.33 -15.62
C SER A 272 -8.56 21.79 -16.92
N GLU A 273 -7.24 21.76 -17.04
CA GLU A 273 -6.56 21.31 -18.25
C GLU A 273 -6.33 19.80 -18.33
N PHE A 274 -6.17 19.13 -17.19
CA PHE A 274 -5.80 17.71 -17.14
C PHE A 274 -6.84 16.84 -16.45
N LEU A 275 -7.17 17.09 -15.17
CA LEU A 275 -8.07 16.21 -14.42
C LEU A 275 -9.48 16.17 -15.01
N SER A 276 -10.03 17.31 -15.43
CA SER A 276 -11.36 17.39 -16.04
C SER A 276 -11.42 16.54 -17.33
N LYS A 277 -10.39 16.62 -18.18
CA LYS A 277 -10.28 15.79 -19.40
C LYS A 277 -10.11 14.32 -19.05
N LEU A 278 -9.28 14.00 -18.06
CA LEU A 278 -9.09 12.63 -17.59
C LEU A 278 -10.41 12.02 -17.09
N PHE A 279 -11.19 12.75 -16.30
CA PHE A 279 -12.44 12.26 -15.77
C PHE A 279 -13.49 12.12 -16.87
N PHE A 280 -13.78 13.21 -17.57
CA PHE A 280 -14.99 13.31 -18.37
C PHE A 280 -14.77 12.90 -19.83
N ASP A 281 -13.66 13.33 -20.42
CA ASP A 281 -13.36 13.07 -21.84
C ASP A 281 -12.55 11.79 -22.02
N THR A 282 -12.04 11.24 -20.91
CA THR A 282 -11.19 10.04 -20.90
C THR A 282 -11.89 8.84 -20.26
N LEU A 283 -12.01 8.81 -18.94
CA LEU A 283 -12.52 7.63 -18.22
C LEU A 283 -14.03 7.41 -18.40
N ASN A 284 -14.78 8.49 -18.65
CA ASN A 284 -16.24 8.46 -18.91
C ASN A 284 -16.62 8.45 -20.40
N THR A 285 -15.67 8.59 -21.32
CA THR A 285 -15.98 8.65 -22.75
C THR A 285 -15.27 7.52 -23.49
N LYS A 286 -15.90 6.89 -24.49
CA LYS A 286 -15.23 5.92 -25.36
C LYS A 286 -14.51 6.66 -26.48
N ARG A 287 -13.23 6.36 -26.70
CA ARG A 287 -12.39 6.91 -27.79
C ARG A 287 -11.92 5.79 -28.70
N LYS A 288 -11.49 6.15 -29.91
CA LYS A 288 -10.82 5.22 -30.81
C LYS A 288 -9.49 4.77 -30.18
N ASP A 289 -9.28 3.46 -30.09
CA ASP A 289 -8.07 2.81 -29.56
C ASP A 289 -7.65 3.25 -28.13
N ASP A 290 -8.58 3.85 -27.38
CA ASP A 290 -8.37 4.48 -26.07
C ASP A 290 -7.32 5.60 -26.06
N LEU A 291 -7.04 6.19 -27.23
CA LEU A 291 -6.02 7.22 -27.40
C LEU A 291 -6.49 8.57 -26.86
N ILE A 292 -5.56 9.30 -26.24
CA ILE A 292 -5.74 10.66 -25.73
C ILE A 292 -4.39 11.40 -25.79
N GLU A 293 -4.45 12.71 -25.96
CA GLU A 293 -3.30 13.59 -25.97
C GLU A 293 -3.51 14.67 -24.90
N LEU A 294 -3.02 14.40 -23.68
CA LEU A 294 -3.12 15.33 -22.55
C LEU A 294 -2.04 16.42 -22.62
N VAL A 295 -0.85 16.04 -23.08
CA VAL A 295 0.25 16.93 -23.42
C VAL A 295 0.41 16.92 -24.92
N LYS A 296 0.45 18.11 -25.52
CA LYS A 296 0.53 18.26 -26.98
C LYS A 296 1.80 17.60 -27.53
N GLY A 297 1.65 16.73 -28.51
CA GLY A 297 2.71 15.93 -29.14
C GLY A 297 2.96 14.56 -28.47
N GLU A 298 2.27 14.24 -27.38
CA GLU A 298 2.52 13.05 -26.56
C GLU A 298 1.26 12.18 -26.43
N PRO A 299 0.87 11.47 -27.50
CA PRO A 299 -0.29 10.58 -27.44
C PRO A 299 -0.01 9.38 -26.54
N CYS A 300 -0.98 9.04 -25.69
CA CYS A 300 -0.96 7.84 -24.87
C CYS A 300 -2.34 7.20 -24.81
N ARG A 301 -2.43 6.02 -24.18
CA ARG A 301 -3.67 5.28 -24.00
C ARG A 301 -4.10 5.30 -22.54
N ILE A 302 -5.40 5.56 -22.34
CA ILE A 302 -6.07 5.55 -21.04
C ILE A 302 -7.44 4.90 -21.22
N PRO A 303 -7.77 3.87 -20.42
CA PRO A 303 -8.96 3.05 -20.66
C PRO A 303 -10.25 3.83 -20.41
N TYR A 304 -11.30 3.46 -21.12
CA TYR A 304 -12.68 3.78 -20.76
C TYR A 304 -13.20 2.86 -19.65
N LEU A 305 -13.84 3.39 -18.61
CA LEU A 305 -14.26 2.63 -17.43
C LEU A 305 -15.77 2.70 -17.11
N ASN A 306 -16.58 3.23 -18.02
CA ASN A 306 -18.01 3.51 -17.84
C ASN A 306 -18.31 4.57 -16.76
N GLY A 307 -19.41 5.30 -16.95
CA GLY A 307 -19.57 6.63 -16.39
C GLY A 307 -19.55 6.75 -14.89
N GLY A 308 -20.36 6.00 -14.14
CA GLY A 308 -20.47 6.02 -12.67
C GLY A 308 -19.69 7.13 -11.93
N LEU A 309 -18.51 6.81 -11.38
CA LEU A 309 -17.70 7.76 -10.60
C LEU A 309 -17.28 9.01 -11.40
N PHE A 310 -17.09 8.86 -12.72
CA PHE A 310 -16.61 9.88 -13.64
C PHE A 310 -17.74 10.61 -14.39
N GLU A 311 -19.00 10.42 -14.00
CA GLU A 311 -20.12 11.18 -14.57
C GLU A 311 -19.96 12.68 -14.29
N GLU A 312 -20.26 13.47 -15.31
CA GLU A 312 -20.15 14.91 -15.21
C GLU A 312 -21.44 15.49 -14.62
N ASP A 313 -21.35 16.01 -13.40
CA ASP A 313 -22.52 16.58 -12.71
C ASP A 313 -22.94 17.93 -13.32
N ASP A 314 -21.96 18.81 -13.57
CA ASP A 314 -22.20 20.13 -14.14
C ASP A 314 -20.96 20.61 -14.91
N LYS A 315 -21.16 20.99 -16.17
CA LYS A 315 -20.09 21.45 -17.08
C LYS A 315 -19.43 22.73 -16.61
N LYS A 316 -20.12 23.58 -15.83
CA LYS A 316 -19.53 24.80 -15.28
C LYS A 316 -18.35 24.50 -14.35
N HIS A 317 -18.31 23.30 -13.76
CA HIS A 317 -17.24 22.89 -12.86
C HIS A 317 -15.94 22.57 -13.59
N ARG A 318 -15.90 22.46 -14.93
CA ARG A 318 -14.66 22.14 -15.68
C ARG A 318 -13.60 23.22 -15.57
N ASN A 319 -14.01 24.49 -15.43
CA ASN A 319 -13.10 25.64 -15.46
C ASN A 319 -12.67 26.11 -14.07
N LEU A 320 -12.91 25.32 -13.02
CA LEU A 320 -12.42 25.63 -11.69
C LEU A 320 -10.88 25.66 -11.69
N ILE A 321 -10.31 26.64 -11.01
CA ILE A 321 -8.86 26.82 -10.83
C ILE A 321 -8.58 26.62 -9.35
N PHE A 322 -7.55 25.84 -9.05
CA PHE A 322 -7.12 25.53 -7.69
C PHE A 322 -5.67 25.92 -7.54
N ASP A 323 -5.30 26.46 -6.38
CA ASP A 323 -3.89 26.72 -6.09
C ASP A 323 -3.10 25.40 -6.18
N ALA A 324 -2.00 25.40 -6.95
CA ALA A 324 -1.19 24.21 -7.24
C ALA A 324 -0.77 23.46 -5.96
N GLN A 325 -0.56 24.18 -4.87
CA GLN A 325 -0.16 23.62 -3.59
C GLN A 325 -1.17 22.59 -3.04
N LEU A 326 -2.46 22.74 -3.33
CA LEU A 326 -3.49 21.79 -2.93
C LEU A 326 -3.26 20.41 -3.53
N PHE A 327 -3.04 20.36 -4.85
CA PHE A 327 -2.75 19.11 -5.56
C PHE A 327 -1.37 18.57 -5.23
N LYS A 328 -0.36 19.44 -5.12
CA LYS A 328 0.99 19.04 -4.70
C LYS A 328 0.95 18.30 -3.36
N ASN A 329 0.33 18.90 -2.35
CA ASN A 329 0.22 18.30 -1.01
C ASN A 329 -0.56 16.98 -1.04
N LEU A 330 -1.66 16.92 -1.80
CA LEU A 330 -2.46 15.70 -1.95
C LEU A 330 -1.66 14.56 -2.60
N PHE A 331 -0.88 14.86 -3.63
CA PHE A 331 -0.05 13.87 -4.31
C PHE A 331 1.14 13.43 -3.48
N ASP A 332 1.80 14.37 -2.79
CA ASP A 332 2.85 14.05 -1.82
C ASP A 332 2.34 13.15 -0.70
N PHE A 333 1.09 13.34 -0.25
CA PHE A 333 0.41 12.43 0.68
C PHE A 333 0.16 11.05 0.06
N PHE A 334 -0.48 10.97 -1.11
CA PHE A 334 -0.77 9.67 -1.73
C PHE A 334 0.48 8.87 -2.09
N ASN A 335 1.59 9.53 -2.47
CA ASN A 335 2.87 8.88 -2.77
C ASN A 335 3.54 8.24 -1.54
N GLN A 336 3.04 8.49 -0.33
CA GLN A 336 3.52 7.81 0.89
C GLN A 336 2.92 6.41 1.07
N TYR A 337 1.87 6.07 0.29
CA TYR A 337 1.13 4.81 0.34
C TYR A 337 1.27 4.05 -1.00
#